data_AF-A0A0Q4H8C0-F1
#
_entry.id   AF-A0A0Q4H8C0-F1
#
_cell.length_a   1.000
_cell.length_b   1.000
_cell.length_c   1.000
_cell.angle_alpha   90.00
_cell.angle_beta   90.00
_cell.angle_gamma   90.00
#
_symmetry.space_group_name_H-M   'P 1'
#
loop_
_entity.id
_entity.type
_entity.pdbx_description
1 polymer ?
#
loop_
_entity_poly.entity_id
_entity_poly.type
_entity_poly.pdbx_seq_one_letter_code
_entity_poly.pdbx_strand_id
1 'polypeptide(L)'
;MSAVAERLLGHMFRIMIPFYRQNRLRLAAGLLSGIAIILGAQAVWRFDWSTFLPDLIVGGFTGLAVGFVLWRVEVASGRRQAIAAVESDWNVIREQLARAVRQGYVYNPSSLRLVGYGVGKIRERIEDKPLQAWNDVLHSSQLDALIEYLNAADEFDFFADEADVALNSASRGIDFLEPDEERHMPQSVIHQTARGFIDLGRDPTGPELGNLDAEALWSMLRNDGVTRAGEAFRREWLFMLGKWLDLSEALNVDVGDVDEPI
;
A
#
# COMPACT_ATOMS: atom_id res chain seq x y z
N MET A 1 5.49 62.44 -10.31
CA MET A 1 5.55 61.07 -9.78
C MET A 1 4.79 60.18 -10.75
N SER A 2 5.51 59.32 -11.46
CA SER A 2 5.07 58.72 -12.73
C SER A 2 4.34 57.39 -12.53
N ALA A 3 3.42 57.09 -13.46
CA ALA A 3 2.61 55.86 -13.57
C ALA A 3 3.41 54.52 -13.54
N VAL A 4 4.74 54.60 -13.54
CA VAL A 4 5.66 53.47 -13.39
C VAL A 4 5.71 52.99 -11.93
N ALA A 5 5.63 53.89 -10.94
CA ALA A 5 5.63 53.52 -9.53
C ALA A 5 4.34 52.79 -9.12
N GLU A 6 3.19 53.21 -9.64
CA GLU A 6 1.90 52.52 -9.43
C GLU A 6 1.87 51.13 -10.07
N ARG A 7 2.47 50.96 -11.25
CA ARG A 7 2.55 49.65 -11.91
C ARG A 7 3.48 48.68 -11.17
N LEU A 8 4.59 49.15 -10.61
CA LEU A 8 5.50 48.34 -9.81
C LEU A 8 4.86 47.92 -8.46
N LEU A 9 4.18 48.84 -7.78
CA LEU A 9 3.45 48.54 -6.55
C LEU A 9 2.28 47.57 -6.80
N GLY A 10 1.55 47.73 -7.91
CA GLY A 10 0.47 46.81 -8.30
C GLY A 10 0.97 45.39 -8.60
N HIS A 11 2.14 45.25 -9.25
CA HIS A 11 2.72 43.94 -9.51
C HIS A 11 3.28 43.27 -8.24
N MET A 12 3.92 44.02 -7.35
CA MET A 12 4.38 43.50 -6.05
C MET A 12 3.21 43.03 -5.18
N PHE A 13 2.09 43.76 -5.16
CA PHE A 13 0.90 43.34 -4.41
C PHE A 13 0.30 42.04 -4.95
N ARG A 14 0.28 41.86 -6.27
CA ARG A 14 -0.31 40.66 -6.90
C ARG A 14 0.49 39.39 -6.64
N ILE A 15 1.81 39.50 -6.46
CA ILE A 15 2.72 38.38 -6.13
C ILE A 15 2.68 38.05 -4.63
N MET A 16 2.42 39.04 -3.76
CA MET A 16 2.38 38.82 -2.31
C MET A 16 1.07 38.22 -1.78
N ILE A 17 -0.07 38.35 -2.48
CA ILE A 17 -1.38 37.84 -2.01
C ILE A 17 -1.37 36.34 -1.63
N PRO A 18 -0.77 35.41 -2.39
CA PRO A 18 -0.66 34.01 -1.96
C PRO A 18 0.31 33.79 -0.79
N PHE A 19 1.30 34.67 -0.60
CA PHE A 19 2.26 34.64 0.51
C PHE A 19 1.64 35.06 1.86
N TYR A 20 0.57 35.86 1.81
CA TYR A 20 -0.08 36.46 2.98
C TYR A 20 -1.02 35.53 3.76
N ARG A 21 -1.36 34.34 3.25
CA ARG A 21 -2.38 33.49 3.89
C ARG A 21 -1.86 32.72 5.11
N GLN A 22 -0.55 32.57 5.27
CA GLN A 22 0.04 31.69 6.29
C GLN A 22 0.76 32.42 7.45
N ASN A 23 1.07 33.72 7.33
CA ASN A 23 1.84 34.48 8.33
C ASN A 23 1.30 35.91 8.57
N ARG A 24 -0.01 36.05 8.80
CA ARG A 24 -0.73 37.34 8.82
C ARG A 24 -0.30 38.36 9.89
N LEU A 25 0.24 37.93 11.04
CA LEU A 25 0.44 38.85 12.17
C LEU A 25 1.87 39.41 12.30
N ARG A 26 2.90 38.65 11.89
CA ARG A 26 4.30 39.09 12.04
C ARG A 26 4.79 39.98 10.89
N LEU A 27 4.31 39.75 9.66
CA LEU A 27 4.72 40.54 8.49
C LEU A 27 3.96 41.88 8.38
N ALA A 28 2.69 41.94 8.81
CA ALA A 28 1.92 43.19 8.82
C ALA A 28 2.50 44.22 9.80
N ALA A 29 3.01 43.78 10.95
CA ALA A 29 3.66 44.66 11.92
C ALA A 29 4.97 45.26 11.39
N GLY A 30 5.79 44.48 10.67
CA GLY A 30 7.04 44.97 10.07
C GLY A 30 6.84 45.91 8.88
N LEU A 31 5.82 45.66 8.05
CA LEU A 31 5.49 46.54 6.92
C LEU A 31 4.90 47.89 7.36
N LEU A 32 4.05 47.90 8.39
CA LEU A 32 3.48 49.14 8.93
C LEU A 32 4.52 50.01 9.64
N SER A 33 5.48 49.42 10.35
CA SER A 33 6.58 50.18 10.97
C SER A 33 7.54 50.77 9.93
N GLY A 34 7.82 50.05 8.84
CA GLY A 34 8.68 50.54 7.76
C GLY A 34 8.08 51.73 7.00
N ILE A 35 6.78 51.68 6.70
CA ILE A 35 6.07 52.76 5.98
C ILE A 35 5.96 54.04 6.83
N ALA A 36 5.77 53.92 8.15
CA ALA A 36 5.69 55.07 9.05
C ALA A 36 7.01 55.86 9.16
N ILE A 37 8.15 55.17 9.14
CA ILE A 37 9.49 55.79 9.17
C ILE A 37 9.75 56.55 7.86
N ILE A 38 9.33 55.98 6.72
CA ILE A 38 9.48 56.61 5.40
C ILE A 38 8.63 57.88 5.28
N LEU A 39 7.41 57.87 5.83
CA LEU A 39 6.52 59.04 5.78
C LEU A 39 6.94 60.16 6.74
N GLY A 40 7.49 59.83 7.91
CA GLY A 40 8.02 60.82 8.86
C GLY A 40 9.28 61.54 8.38
N ALA A 41 10.12 60.87 7.57
CA ALA A 41 11.37 61.43 7.06
C ALA A 41 11.18 62.43 5.89
N GLN A 42 10.07 62.37 5.15
CA GLN A 42 9.82 63.27 4.02
C GLN A 42 9.40 64.69 4.42
N ALA A 43 8.99 64.91 5.66
CA ALA A 43 8.42 66.20 6.09
C ALA A 43 9.47 67.28 6.42
N VAL A 44 10.76 66.94 6.57
CA VAL A 44 11.77 67.89 7.09
C VAL A 44 13.04 68.01 6.23
N TRP A 45 13.33 67.06 5.33
CA TRP A 45 14.58 67.08 4.55
C TRP A 45 14.32 66.88 3.05
N ARG A 46 14.89 67.74 2.20
CA ARG A 46 15.09 67.45 0.77
C ARG A 46 16.17 66.37 0.65
N PHE A 47 15.81 65.14 1.00
CA PHE A 47 16.70 63.98 0.88
C PHE A 47 16.83 63.62 -0.60
N ASP A 48 18.05 63.51 -1.09
CA ASP A 48 18.32 63.06 -2.46
C ASP A 48 18.09 61.54 -2.53
N TRP A 49 16.92 61.13 -3.04
CA TRP A 49 16.49 59.74 -3.13
C TRP A 49 17.26 58.93 -4.19
N SER A 50 18.13 59.57 -4.97
CA SER A 50 18.87 58.95 -6.06
C SER A 50 19.80 57.81 -5.62
N THR A 51 20.28 57.84 -4.37
CA THR A 51 21.14 56.80 -3.79
C THR A 51 20.36 55.80 -2.93
N PHE A 52 19.28 56.23 -2.27
CA PHE A 52 18.47 55.36 -1.40
C PHE A 52 17.60 54.35 -2.17
N LEU A 53 17.01 54.76 -3.30
CA LEU A 53 16.12 53.88 -4.07
C LEU A 53 16.86 52.67 -4.69
N PRO A 54 18.05 52.84 -5.31
CA PRO A 54 18.86 51.72 -5.78
C PRO A 54 19.28 50.78 -4.65
N ASP A 55 19.71 51.31 -3.50
CA ASP A 55 20.12 50.50 -2.35
C ASP A 55 18.96 49.69 -1.77
N LEU A 56 17.75 50.26 -1.72
CA LEU A 56 16.54 49.56 -1.27
C LEU A 56 16.13 48.45 -2.26
N ILE A 57 16.26 48.70 -3.56
CA ILE A 57 16.02 47.69 -4.60
C ILE A 57 17.04 46.55 -4.47
N VAL A 58 18.33 46.86 -4.36
CA VAL A 58 19.40 45.86 -4.18
C VAL A 58 19.16 45.06 -2.91
N GLY A 59 18.90 45.70 -1.77
CA GLY A 59 18.60 45.01 -0.51
C GLY A 59 17.36 44.11 -0.60
N GLY A 60 16.31 44.55 -1.30
CA GLY A 60 15.12 43.75 -1.55
C GLY A 60 15.39 42.53 -2.43
N PHE A 61 16.13 42.69 -3.53
CA PHE A 61 16.53 41.59 -4.40
C PHE A 61 17.47 40.61 -3.70
N THR A 62 18.44 41.09 -2.95
CA THR A 62 19.35 40.24 -2.16
C THR A 62 18.58 39.45 -1.10
N GLY A 63 17.65 40.10 -0.39
CA GLY A 63 16.79 39.42 0.59
C GLY A 63 15.92 38.32 -0.03
N LEU A 64 15.31 38.59 -1.20
CA LEU A 64 14.54 37.58 -1.95
C LEU A 64 15.40 36.43 -2.45
N ALA A 65 16.58 36.72 -3.01
CA ALA A 65 17.50 35.71 -3.50
C ALA A 65 17.98 34.80 -2.37
N VAL A 66 18.40 35.37 -1.23
CA VAL A 66 18.82 34.61 -0.05
C VAL A 66 17.65 33.80 0.52
N GLY A 67 16.47 34.41 0.66
CA GLY A 67 15.27 33.70 1.13
C GLY A 67 14.88 32.53 0.24
N PHE A 68 14.98 32.68 -1.09
CA PHE A 68 14.72 31.59 -2.03
C PHE A 68 15.75 30.46 -1.91
N VAL A 69 17.03 30.78 -1.77
CA VAL A 69 18.09 29.77 -1.57
C VAL A 69 17.88 29.01 -0.27
N LEU A 70 17.61 29.71 0.84
CA LEU A 70 17.34 29.08 2.14
C LEU A 70 16.12 28.17 2.07
N TRP A 71 15.03 28.62 1.45
CA TRP A 71 13.83 27.79 1.25
C TRP A 71 14.13 26.53 0.43
N ARG A 72 14.91 26.64 -0.65
CA ARG A 72 15.31 25.48 -1.47
C ARG A 72 16.15 24.49 -0.67
N VAL A 73 17.06 24.97 0.16
CA VAL A 73 17.89 24.13 1.05
C VAL A 73 17.02 23.46 2.11
N GLU A 74 16.10 24.19 2.73
CA GLU A 74 15.20 23.67 3.76
C GLU A 74 14.28 22.58 3.18
N VAL A 75 13.63 22.83 2.04
CA VAL A 75 12.80 21.84 1.34
C VAL A 75 13.61 20.61 0.95
N ALA A 76 14.83 20.79 0.44
CA ALA A 76 15.71 19.66 0.10
C ALA A 76 16.12 18.86 1.34
N SER A 77 16.44 19.53 2.44
CA SER A 77 16.81 18.88 3.71
C SER A 77 15.64 18.13 4.33
N GLY A 78 14.44 18.71 4.33
CA GLY A 78 13.21 18.08 4.82
C GLY A 78 12.86 16.84 4.02
N ARG A 79 13.00 16.90 2.68
CA ARG A 79 12.79 15.71 1.83
C ARG A 79 13.79 14.59 2.14
N ARG A 80 15.07 14.92 2.34
CA ARG A 80 16.09 13.93 2.70
C ARG A 80 15.81 13.28 4.07
N GLN A 81 15.40 14.08 5.05
CA GLN A 81 15.03 13.56 6.37
C GLN A 81 13.80 12.66 6.30
N ALA A 82 12.78 13.04 5.50
CA ALA A 82 11.60 12.22 5.29
C ALA A 82 11.94 10.88 4.61
N ILE A 83 12.76 10.90 3.56
CA ILE A 83 13.24 9.68 2.89
C ILE A 83 14.00 8.79 3.88
N ALA A 84 14.95 9.37 4.64
CA ALA A 84 15.73 8.61 5.60
C ALA A 84 14.88 8.00 6.74
N ALA A 85 13.83 8.70 7.18
CA ALA A 85 12.89 8.16 8.16
C ALA A 85 12.10 6.97 7.57
N VAL A 86 11.56 7.11 6.36
CA VAL A 86 10.84 6.03 5.66
C VAL A 86 11.77 4.83 5.41
N GLU A 87 13.01 5.06 5.02
CA GLU A 87 14.01 4.01 4.79
C GLU A 87 14.36 3.28 6.10
N SER A 88 14.51 4.01 7.21
CA SER A 88 14.72 3.42 8.53
C SER A 88 13.55 2.54 8.96
N ASP A 89 12.31 3.04 8.83
CA ASP A 89 11.10 2.30 9.17
C ASP A 89 10.93 1.06 8.28
N TRP A 90 11.19 1.21 6.98
CA TRP A 90 11.17 0.12 6.02
C TRP A 90 12.17 -0.97 6.39
N ASN A 91 13.40 -0.63 6.74
CA ASN A 91 14.42 -1.61 7.11
C ASN A 91 14.00 -2.46 8.33
N VAL A 92 13.37 -1.85 9.33
CA VAL A 92 12.86 -2.56 10.52
C VAL A 92 11.76 -3.55 10.14
N ILE A 93 10.83 -3.15 9.28
CA ILE A 93 9.73 -4.01 8.85
C ILE A 93 10.22 -5.10 7.92
N ARG A 94 11.13 -4.78 7.00
CA ARG A 94 11.72 -5.72 6.05
C ARG A 94 12.32 -6.93 6.74
N GLU A 95 13.06 -6.74 7.83
CA GLU A 95 13.61 -7.85 8.61
C GLU A 95 12.52 -8.72 9.25
N GLN A 96 11.43 -8.12 9.70
CA GLN A 96 10.30 -8.84 10.28
C GLN A 96 9.53 -9.61 9.20
N LEU A 97 9.33 -9.01 8.03
CA LEU A 97 8.72 -9.63 6.86
C LEU A 97 9.55 -10.82 6.37
N ALA A 98 10.87 -10.66 6.26
CA ALA A 98 11.76 -11.74 5.87
C ALA A 98 11.65 -12.96 6.82
N ARG A 99 11.46 -12.73 8.13
CA ARG A 99 11.21 -13.80 9.09
C ARG A 99 9.83 -14.44 8.92
N ALA A 100 8.80 -13.64 8.66
CA ALA A 100 7.43 -14.13 8.44
C ALA A 100 7.35 -14.98 7.15
N VAL A 101 8.03 -14.55 6.08
CA VAL A 101 8.12 -15.29 4.82
C VAL A 101 8.84 -16.63 5.01
N ARG A 102 9.95 -16.68 5.75
CA ARG A 102 10.64 -17.96 6.07
C ARG A 102 9.80 -18.97 6.82
N GLN A 103 8.79 -18.53 7.56
CA GLN A 103 7.90 -19.45 8.29
C GLN A 103 6.98 -20.23 7.33
N GLY A 104 6.94 -19.85 6.05
CA GLY A 104 6.21 -20.55 5.01
C GLY A 104 4.70 -20.44 5.15
N TYR A 105 4.02 -21.20 4.30
CA TYR A 105 2.58 -21.39 4.38
C TYR A 105 2.25 -22.67 5.10
N VAL A 106 1.30 -22.57 6.01
CA VAL A 106 0.60 -23.74 6.54
C VAL A 106 -0.78 -23.69 5.93
N TYR A 107 -1.08 -24.63 5.03
CA TYR A 107 -2.44 -24.85 4.58
C TYR A 107 -3.26 -25.32 5.77
N ASN A 108 -4.40 -24.67 6.02
CA ASN A 108 -5.33 -25.16 7.03
C ASN A 108 -6.33 -26.10 6.34
N PRO A 109 -6.24 -27.43 6.53
CA PRO A 109 -7.13 -28.37 5.84
C PRO A 109 -8.60 -28.20 6.22
N SER A 110 -8.88 -27.46 7.30
CA SER A 110 -10.24 -27.15 7.76
C SER A 110 -10.86 -25.89 7.17
N SER A 111 -10.13 -25.16 6.33
CA SER A 111 -10.58 -23.90 5.74
C SER A 111 -9.92 -23.68 4.40
N LEU A 112 -10.70 -23.36 3.37
CA LEU A 112 -10.15 -22.94 2.07
C LEU A 112 -9.44 -21.58 2.14
N ARG A 113 -9.71 -20.77 3.17
CA ARG A 113 -8.99 -19.52 3.42
C ARG A 113 -7.53 -19.80 3.76
N LEU A 114 -6.63 -18.90 3.35
CA LEU A 114 -5.27 -18.89 3.85
C LEU A 114 -5.27 -18.56 5.34
N VAL A 115 -5.24 -19.58 6.18
CA VAL A 115 -4.76 -19.42 7.57
C VAL A 115 -3.25 -19.69 7.59
N GLY A 116 -2.54 -19.08 6.63
CA GLY A 116 -1.09 -19.11 6.64
C GLY A 116 -0.61 -18.25 7.81
N TYR A 117 0.16 -18.85 8.72
CA TYR A 117 0.81 -18.11 9.81
C TYR A 117 1.63 -16.92 9.26
N GLY A 118 2.17 -17.06 8.02
CA GLY A 118 2.85 -16.01 7.27
C GLY A 118 1.98 -14.81 6.87
N VAL A 119 0.88 -14.99 6.13
CA VAL A 119 0.04 -13.86 5.64
C VAL A 119 -0.52 -13.05 6.79
N GLY A 120 -1.12 -13.71 7.79
CA GLY A 120 -1.72 -13.02 8.93
C GLY A 120 -0.69 -12.21 9.70
N LYS A 121 0.52 -12.76 9.89
CA LYS A 121 1.64 -12.03 10.50
C LYS A 121 2.14 -10.90 9.62
N ILE A 122 2.24 -11.09 8.30
CA ILE A 122 2.63 -10.03 7.37
C ILE A 122 1.65 -8.87 7.47
N ARG A 123 0.33 -9.14 7.38
CA ARG A 123 -0.74 -8.13 7.53
C ARG A 123 -0.69 -7.41 8.87
N GLU A 124 -0.57 -8.14 9.98
CA GLU A 124 -0.45 -7.57 11.34
C GLU A 124 0.73 -6.58 11.45
N ARG A 125 1.85 -6.84 10.74
CA ARG A 125 3.05 -5.97 10.81
C ARG A 125 2.94 -4.70 9.98
N ILE A 126 2.05 -4.67 9.00
CA ILE A 126 1.94 -3.59 8.01
C ILE A 126 0.61 -2.83 8.07
N GLU A 127 -0.34 -3.25 8.90
CA GLU A 127 -1.72 -2.70 8.97
C GLU A 127 -1.74 -1.17 9.08
N ASP A 128 -0.88 -0.59 9.91
CA ASP A 128 -0.80 0.86 10.13
C ASP A 128 0.21 1.57 9.22
N LYS A 129 0.75 0.90 8.19
CA LYS A 129 1.85 1.42 7.37
C LYS A 129 1.33 1.92 6.02
N PRO A 130 1.67 3.15 5.62
CA PRO A 130 1.22 3.71 4.36
C PRO A 130 2.10 3.19 3.20
N LEU A 131 2.01 1.88 2.90
CA LEU A 131 2.90 1.18 1.96
C LEU A 131 2.97 1.85 0.58
N GLN A 132 1.84 2.31 0.05
CA GLN A 132 1.81 3.03 -1.24
C GLN A 132 2.63 4.32 -1.17
N ALA A 133 2.47 5.12 -0.12
CA ALA A 133 3.21 6.36 0.05
C ALA A 133 4.71 6.11 0.28
N TRP A 134 5.06 5.01 0.94
CA TRP A 134 6.46 4.59 1.08
C TRP A 134 7.04 4.17 -0.27
N ASN A 135 6.28 3.45 -1.07
CA ASN A 135 6.71 3.03 -2.39
C ASN A 135 6.87 4.20 -3.37
N ASP A 136 5.98 5.19 -3.30
CA ASP A 136 6.10 6.43 -4.09
C ASP A 136 7.36 7.25 -3.75
N VAL A 137 7.92 7.05 -2.56
CA VAL A 137 9.11 7.76 -2.07
C VAL A 137 10.39 6.94 -2.29
N LEU A 138 10.35 5.64 -2.04
CA LEU A 138 11.51 4.75 -2.08
C LEU A 138 11.70 4.05 -3.44
N HIS A 139 10.63 3.81 -4.20
CA HIS A 139 10.64 3.03 -5.45
C HIS A 139 11.40 1.70 -5.31
N SER A 140 11.10 0.96 -4.25
CA SER A 140 11.80 -0.28 -3.90
C SER A 140 11.06 -1.46 -4.50
N SER A 141 11.77 -2.30 -5.26
CA SER A 141 11.21 -3.55 -5.79
C SER A 141 10.66 -4.47 -4.70
N GLN A 142 11.19 -4.37 -3.49
CA GLN A 142 10.73 -5.13 -2.32
C GLN A 142 9.35 -4.64 -1.82
N LEU A 143 9.09 -3.33 -1.91
CA LEU A 143 7.80 -2.76 -1.55
C LEU A 143 6.77 -3.06 -2.64
N ASP A 144 7.16 -2.97 -3.91
CA ASP A 144 6.32 -3.37 -5.04
C ASP A 144 5.88 -4.83 -4.89
N ALA A 145 6.81 -5.76 -4.67
CA ALA A 145 6.51 -7.18 -4.50
C ALA A 145 5.60 -7.43 -3.29
N LEU A 146 5.78 -6.69 -2.18
CA LEU A 146 4.91 -6.79 -1.02
C LEU A 146 3.48 -6.34 -1.33
N ILE A 147 3.32 -5.21 -2.03
CA ILE A 147 2.00 -4.69 -2.40
C ILE A 147 1.29 -5.65 -3.36
N GLU A 148 2.00 -6.15 -4.38
CA GLU A 148 1.45 -7.13 -5.32
C GLU A 148 1.03 -8.42 -4.62
N TYR A 149 1.85 -8.91 -3.68
CA TYR A 149 1.52 -10.08 -2.88
C TYR A 149 0.27 -9.89 -2.03
N LEU A 150 0.12 -8.75 -1.36
CA LEU A 150 -1.05 -8.48 -0.52
C LEU A 150 -2.33 -8.37 -1.33
N ASN A 151 -2.27 -7.73 -2.50
CA ASN A 151 -3.39 -7.66 -3.42
C ASN A 151 -3.78 -9.06 -3.90
N ALA A 152 -2.81 -9.91 -4.27
CA ALA A 152 -3.06 -11.29 -4.65
C ALA A 152 -3.64 -12.12 -3.49
N ALA A 153 -3.23 -11.85 -2.24
CA ALA A 153 -3.79 -12.49 -1.06
C ALA A 153 -5.25 -12.07 -0.79
N ASP A 154 -5.58 -10.78 -0.98
CA ASP A 154 -6.97 -10.29 -0.88
C ASP A 154 -7.86 -10.91 -1.96
N GLU A 155 -7.38 -10.99 -3.20
CA GLU A 155 -8.09 -11.64 -4.29
C GLU A 155 -8.29 -13.13 -4.00
N PHE A 156 -7.25 -13.82 -3.53
CA PHE A 156 -7.35 -15.21 -3.14
C PHE A 156 -8.40 -15.44 -2.05
N ASP A 157 -8.44 -14.60 -1.00
CA ASP A 157 -9.42 -14.74 0.08
C ASP A 157 -10.87 -14.62 -0.45
N PHE A 158 -11.11 -13.78 -1.47
CA PHE A 158 -12.40 -13.70 -2.14
C PHE A 158 -12.77 -15.02 -2.85
N PHE A 159 -11.84 -15.62 -3.60
CA PHE A 159 -12.10 -16.90 -4.28
C PHE A 159 -12.20 -18.08 -3.33
N ALA A 160 -11.48 -18.04 -2.20
CA ALA A 160 -11.62 -19.01 -1.13
C ALA A 160 -13.05 -19.02 -0.55
N ASP A 161 -13.62 -17.82 -0.34
CA ASP A 161 -15.01 -17.68 0.12
C ASP A 161 -16.02 -18.18 -0.94
N GLU A 162 -15.80 -17.90 -2.22
CA GLU A 162 -16.67 -18.40 -3.29
C GLU A 162 -16.64 -19.94 -3.39
N ALA A 163 -15.46 -20.53 -3.30
CA ALA A 163 -15.28 -21.97 -3.30
C ALA A 163 -15.93 -22.62 -2.07
N ASP A 164 -15.80 -22.02 -0.88
CA ASP A 164 -16.44 -22.50 0.34
C ASP A 164 -17.98 -22.46 0.24
N VAL A 165 -18.54 -21.39 -0.34
CA VAL A 165 -19.99 -21.30 -0.61
C VAL A 165 -20.45 -22.39 -1.58
N ALA A 166 -19.70 -22.62 -2.67
CA ALA A 166 -20.02 -23.65 -3.65
C ALA A 166 -20.01 -25.06 -3.03
N LEU A 167 -18.99 -25.37 -2.23
CA LEU A 167 -18.86 -26.62 -1.46
C LEU A 167 -20.02 -26.82 -0.49
N ASN A 168 -20.32 -25.79 0.32
CA ASN A 168 -21.40 -25.85 1.30
C ASN A 168 -22.78 -25.97 0.63
N SER A 169 -22.96 -25.42 -0.58
CA SER A 169 -24.19 -25.59 -1.36
C SER A 169 -24.30 -27.01 -1.91
N ALA A 170 -23.21 -27.59 -2.40
CA ALA A 170 -23.19 -28.95 -2.93
C ALA A 170 -23.39 -29.99 -1.81
N SER A 171 -22.77 -29.79 -0.64
CA SER A 171 -22.93 -30.67 0.53
C SER A 171 -24.39 -30.74 0.96
N ARG A 172 -25.05 -29.59 1.10
CA ARG A 172 -26.49 -29.52 1.43
C ARG A 172 -27.38 -30.20 0.39
N GLY A 173 -26.97 -30.19 -0.88
CA GLY A 173 -27.68 -30.89 -1.94
C GLY A 173 -27.62 -32.41 -1.79
N ILE A 174 -26.53 -32.95 -1.27
CA ILE A 174 -26.36 -34.39 -1.02
C ILE A 174 -27.13 -34.82 0.22
N ASP A 175 -27.06 -34.03 1.31
CA ASP A 175 -27.84 -34.29 2.53
C ASP A 175 -29.36 -34.36 2.24
N PHE A 176 -29.82 -33.67 1.18
CA PHE A 176 -31.22 -33.72 0.73
C PHE A 176 -31.57 -34.98 -0.07
N LEU A 177 -30.59 -35.64 -0.70
CA LEU A 177 -30.78 -36.83 -1.53
C LEU A 177 -30.68 -38.13 -0.73
N GLU A 178 -30.01 -38.14 0.42
CA GLU A 178 -29.87 -39.30 1.31
C GLU A 178 -30.34 -38.97 2.75
N PRO A 179 -31.66 -38.94 3.03
CA PRO A 179 -32.20 -38.52 4.33
C PRO A 179 -32.08 -39.57 5.46
N ASP A 180 -31.39 -40.70 5.23
CA ASP A 180 -31.16 -41.69 6.28
C ASP A 180 -30.20 -41.10 7.33
N GLU A 181 -30.71 -40.93 8.56
CA GLU A 181 -30.09 -40.21 9.69
C GLU A 181 -28.68 -40.69 10.10
N GLU A 182 -28.19 -41.82 9.57
CA GLU A 182 -26.87 -42.38 9.86
C GLU A 182 -25.73 -41.87 8.97
N ARG A 183 -26.01 -41.14 7.88
CA ARG A 183 -24.98 -40.59 6.97
C ARG A 183 -24.83 -39.08 7.10
N HIS A 184 -24.57 -38.58 8.31
CA HIS A 184 -23.94 -37.26 8.40
C HIS A 184 -22.57 -37.33 7.75
N MET A 185 -22.36 -36.59 6.66
CA MET A 185 -21.06 -36.52 6.00
C MET A 185 -20.03 -36.09 7.06
N PRO A 186 -19.08 -36.96 7.45
CA PRO A 186 -18.13 -36.61 8.49
C PRO A 186 -17.34 -35.37 8.06
N GLN A 187 -16.95 -34.53 9.01
CA GLN A 187 -16.09 -33.35 8.74
C GLN A 187 -14.83 -33.72 7.93
N SER A 188 -14.34 -34.96 8.08
CA SER A 188 -13.23 -35.52 7.31
C SER A 188 -13.52 -35.65 5.81
N VAL A 189 -14.77 -35.92 5.41
CA VAL A 189 -15.18 -35.96 3.99
C VAL A 189 -15.18 -34.55 3.41
N ILE A 190 -15.68 -33.55 4.14
CA ILE A 190 -15.61 -32.14 3.70
C ILE A 190 -14.14 -31.69 3.53
N HIS A 191 -13.27 -32.05 4.47
CA HIS A 191 -11.82 -31.79 4.37
C HIS A 191 -11.17 -32.50 3.19
N GLN A 192 -11.57 -33.75 2.93
CA GLN A 192 -11.06 -34.51 1.79
C GLN A 192 -11.63 -34.03 0.46
N THR A 193 -12.86 -33.48 0.43
CA THR A 193 -13.41 -32.79 -0.74
C THR A 193 -12.66 -31.49 -0.98
N ALA A 194 -12.35 -30.71 0.06
CA ALA A 194 -11.50 -29.52 -0.06
C ALA A 194 -10.09 -29.85 -0.55
N ARG A 195 -9.51 -30.98 -0.11
CA ARG A 195 -8.24 -31.51 -0.64
C ARG A 195 -8.40 -31.98 -2.09
N GLY A 196 -9.50 -32.67 -2.41
CA GLY A 196 -9.88 -33.06 -3.76
C GLY A 196 -10.08 -31.86 -4.70
N PHE A 197 -10.54 -30.72 -4.20
CA PHE A 197 -10.63 -29.45 -4.93
C PHE A 197 -9.25 -28.91 -5.33
N ILE A 198 -8.28 -29.02 -4.43
CA ILE A 198 -6.88 -28.66 -4.69
C ILE A 198 -6.25 -29.68 -5.65
N ASP A 199 -6.52 -30.96 -5.46
CA ASP A 199 -5.98 -32.07 -6.24
C ASP A 199 -6.62 -32.24 -7.62
N LEU A 200 -7.88 -31.82 -7.83
CA LEU A 200 -8.49 -31.68 -9.16
C LEU A 200 -7.73 -30.69 -10.03
N GLY A 201 -7.01 -29.77 -9.41
CA GLY A 201 -5.98 -29.01 -10.09
C GLY A 201 -4.82 -29.88 -10.55
N ARG A 202 -4.28 -30.73 -9.68
CA ARG A 202 -3.13 -31.59 -10.01
C ARG A 202 -3.44 -32.62 -11.10
N ASP A 203 -4.53 -33.38 -10.94
CA ASP A 203 -4.98 -34.37 -11.92
C ASP A 203 -6.42 -34.85 -11.59
N PRO A 204 -7.44 -34.56 -12.44
CA PRO A 204 -8.80 -35.06 -12.24
C PRO A 204 -8.92 -36.60 -12.35
N THR A 205 -7.84 -37.30 -12.69
CA THR A 205 -7.79 -38.77 -12.84
C THR A 205 -6.93 -39.48 -11.79
N GLY A 206 -6.42 -38.75 -10.78
CA GLY A 206 -5.54 -39.27 -9.75
C GLY A 206 -6.13 -40.43 -8.91
N PRO A 207 -5.44 -41.57 -8.77
CA PRO A 207 -5.97 -42.79 -8.13
C PRO A 207 -5.96 -42.80 -6.59
N GLU A 208 -5.65 -41.70 -5.91
CA GLU A 208 -5.39 -41.67 -4.45
C GLU A 208 -6.56 -41.17 -3.58
N LEU A 209 -7.78 -41.18 -4.09
CA LEU A 209 -8.98 -41.04 -3.26
C LEU A 209 -9.34 -42.40 -2.62
N GLY A 210 -8.46 -42.87 -1.72
CA GLY A 210 -8.58 -44.18 -1.09
C GLY A 210 -9.90 -44.37 -0.32
N ASN A 211 -10.59 -45.49 -0.58
CA ASN A 211 -11.75 -46.06 0.16
C ASN A 211 -12.90 -45.14 0.58
N LEU A 212 -12.90 -43.88 0.15
CA LEU A 212 -14.01 -42.97 0.33
C LEU A 212 -15.14 -43.34 -0.59
N ASP A 213 -16.33 -42.86 -0.25
CA ASP A 213 -17.53 -43.00 -1.06
C ASP A 213 -17.33 -42.18 -2.36
N ALA A 214 -16.55 -42.76 -3.26
CA ALA A 214 -16.06 -42.12 -4.48
C ALA A 214 -17.26 -41.64 -5.29
N GLU A 215 -18.40 -42.33 -5.21
CA GLU A 215 -19.64 -41.95 -5.87
C GLU A 215 -20.21 -40.61 -5.37
N ALA A 216 -20.22 -40.36 -4.05
CA ALA A 216 -20.63 -39.08 -3.48
C ALA A 216 -19.68 -37.94 -3.87
N LEU A 217 -18.36 -38.21 -3.84
CA LEU A 217 -17.35 -37.25 -4.28
C LEU A 217 -17.51 -36.95 -5.78
N TRP A 218 -17.60 -37.98 -6.62
CA TRP A 218 -17.83 -37.84 -8.07
C TRP A 218 -19.13 -37.12 -8.40
N SER A 219 -20.18 -37.27 -7.58
CA SER A 219 -21.44 -36.52 -7.72
C SER A 219 -21.26 -35.03 -7.43
N MET A 220 -20.51 -34.68 -6.37
CA MET A 220 -20.14 -33.28 -6.09
C MET A 220 -19.30 -32.69 -7.23
N LEU A 221 -18.31 -33.43 -7.70
CA LEU A 221 -17.37 -32.98 -8.73
C LEU A 221 -18.00 -32.89 -10.13
N ARG A 222 -19.18 -33.48 -10.34
CA ARG A 222 -19.99 -33.26 -11.55
C ARG A 222 -20.86 -32.01 -11.45
N ASN A 223 -20.91 -31.33 -10.31
CA ASN A 223 -21.60 -30.06 -10.21
C ASN A 223 -20.77 -28.97 -10.89
N ASP A 224 -21.27 -28.44 -12.02
CA ASP A 224 -20.59 -27.39 -12.79
C ASP A 224 -20.22 -26.14 -11.97
N GLY A 225 -20.92 -25.84 -10.88
CA GLY A 225 -20.60 -24.74 -9.97
C GLY A 225 -19.37 -25.04 -9.11
N VAL A 226 -19.30 -26.25 -8.56
CA VAL A 226 -18.19 -26.77 -7.74
C VAL A 226 -16.91 -26.80 -8.56
N THR A 227 -16.94 -27.38 -9.76
CA THR A 227 -15.77 -27.49 -10.63
C THR A 227 -15.22 -26.13 -11.06
N ARG A 228 -16.11 -25.20 -11.47
CA ARG A 228 -15.68 -23.85 -11.85
C ARG A 228 -15.08 -23.07 -10.68
N ALA A 229 -15.67 -23.17 -9.49
CA ALA A 229 -15.14 -22.53 -8.30
C ALA A 229 -13.77 -23.12 -7.93
N GLY A 230 -13.58 -24.43 -8.07
CA GLY A 230 -12.29 -25.08 -7.82
C GLY A 230 -11.20 -24.70 -8.81
N GLU A 231 -11.51 -24.63 -10.10
CA GLU A 231 -10.57 -24.15 -11.12
C GLU A 231 -10.15 -22.70 -10.90
N ALA A 232 -11.10 -21.82 -10.54
CA ALA A 232 -10.82 -20.44 -10.19
C ALA A 232 -9.93 -20.36 -8.95
N PHE A 233 -10.32 -21.01 -7.86
CA PHE A 233 -9.55 -21.09 -6.62
C PHE A 233 -8.09 -21.54 -6.86
N ARG A 234 -7.90 -22.62 -7.62
CA ARG A 234 -6.56 -23.16 -7.92
C ARG A 234 -5.71 -22.18 -8.72
N ARG A 235 -6.30 -21.52 -9.72
CA ARG A 235 -5.59 -20.51 -10.52
C ARG A 235 -5.07 -19.39 -9.63
N GLU A 236 -5.91 -18.91 -8.73
CA GLU A 236 -5.58 -17.80 -7.85
C GLU A 236 -4.61 -18.21 -6.74
N TRP A 237 -4.72 -19.44 -6.24
CA TRP A 237 -3.71 -20.04 -5.36
C TRP A 237 -2.33 -20.03 -6.01
N LEU A 238 -2.21 -20.51 -7.26
CA LEU A 238 -0.95 -20.54 -7.99
C LEU A 238 -0.41 -19.13 -8.27
N PHE A 239 -1.30 -18.19 -8.60
CA PHE A 239 -0.93 -16.79 -8.80
C PHE A 239 -0.37 -16.17 -7.52
N MET A 240 -1.07 -16.31 -6.39
CA MET A 240 -0.65 -15.82 -5.09
C MET A 240 0.65 -16.49 -4.62
N LEU A 241 0.83 -17.80 -4.87
CA LEU A 241 2.09 -18.51 -4.60
C LEU A 241 3.24 -17.92 -5.43
N GLY A 242 3.01 -17.61 -6.71
CA GLY A 242 3.97 -16.90 -7.54
C GLY A 242 4.37 -15.55 -6.95
N LYS A 243 3.39 -14.74 -6.52
CA LYS A 243 3.66 -13.45 -5.86
C LYS A 243 4.41 -13.56 -4.54
N TRP A 244 4.21 -14.64 -3.82
CA TRP A 244 5.00 -14.89 -2.63
C TRP A 244 6.44 -15.29 -2.93
N LEU A 245 6.68 -16.07 -3.98
CA LEU A 245 8.03 -16.37 -4.43
C LEU A 245 8.73 -15.09 -4.89
N ASP A 246 8.05 -14.22 -5.64
CA ASP A 246 8.55 -12.90 -6.02
C ASP A 246 8.92 -12.05 -4.78
N LEU A 247 8.05 -12.02 -3.76
CA LEU A 247 8.31 -11.33 -2.50
C LEU A 247 9.52 -11.95 -1.75
N SER A 248 9.62 -13.27 -1.72
CA SER A 248 10.71 -13.99 -1.06
C SER A 248 12.05 -13.68 -1.71
N GLU A 249 12.09 -13.71 -3.05
CA GLU A 249 13.26 -13.34 -3.85
C GLU A 249 13.63 -11.87 -3.61
N ALA A 250 12.66 -10.96 -3.66
CA ALA A 250 12.90 -9.54 -3.41
C ALA A 250 13.46 -9.28 -2.00
N LEU A 251 12.98 -10.02 -1.00
CA LEU A 251 13.48 -9.95 0.38
C LEU A 251 14.79 -10.74 0.60
N ASN A 252 15.32 -11.38 -0.44
CA ASN A 252 16.53 -12.20 -0.39
C ASN A 252 16.42 -13.31 0.67
N VAL A 253 15.23 -13.91 0.74
CA VAL A 253 14.90 -15.01 1.62
C VAL A 253 15.04 -16.31 0.83
N ASP A 254 15.99 -17.15 1.25
CA ASP A 254 16.04 -18.53 0.79
C ASP A 254 14.86 -19.28 1.41
N VAL A 255 13.96 -19.74 0.54
CA VAL A 255 12.74 -20.44 0.90
C VAL A 255 12.97 -21.96 0.98
N GLY A 256 14.17 -22.44 0.59
CA GLY A 256 14.41 -23.85 0.30
C GLY A 256 13.66 -24.29 -0.96
N ASP A 257 13.93 -25.52 -1.43
CA ASP A 257 13.04 -26.16 -2.39
C ASP A 257 11.66 -26.23 -1.74
N VAL A 258 10.69 -25.52 -2.30
CA VAL A 258 9.26 -25.66 -1.95
C VAL A 258 8.80 -26.99 -2.54
N ASP A 259 9.40 -28.07 -2.04
CA ASP A 259 9.05 -29.44 -2.37
C ASP A 259 7.74 -29.74 -1.66
N GLU A 260 6.68 -29.39 -2.39
CA GLU A 260 5.27 -29.62 -2.13
C GLU A 260 4.64 -28.80 -0.98
N PRO A 261 3.51 -28.13 -1.25
CA PRO A 261 2.67 -27.64 -0.16
C PRO A 261 2.17 -28.86 0.64
N ILE A 262 2.51 -28.91 1.92
CA ILE A 262 2.07 -29.92 2.89
C ILE A 262 0.54 -29.88 3.04
#